data_AF-A0A936DDF8-F1
#
_entry.id   AF-A0A936DDF8-F1
#
_cell.length_a   1.000
_cell.length_b   1.000
_cell.length_c   1.000
_cell.angle_alpha   90.00
_cell.angle_beta   90.00
_cell.angle_gamma   90.00
#
_symmetry.space_group_name_H-M   'P 1'
#
loop_
_entity.id
_entity.type
_entity.pdbx_description
1 polymer ?
#
loop_
_entity_poly.entity_id
_entity_poly.type
_entity_poly.pdbx_seq_one_letter_code
_entity_poly.pdbx_strand_id
1 'polypeptide(L)'
;MRRLVLGCGVLVLGCARGPGGAEHGGGSSTGADSSGGPPIGDTTTDAGSDGGSTGASGTAGTGVDGDSSDSGSDSGGPIDAGLRYDEVAQKSAHNSYQRLEAPIDLLVYHRVRSLELDIHVGKTLQPTQAGSWYVYHQDVLDDETWCTHLDDCLDAITAFTHAVPEHEVTTLWIDLKDDWDETHDPAALDAALEAAFGSALVDGAELREGCNGASTVQAAVGPDGCGWPTLASLRGRVLVVLTGGAAVLRAYHDDDPEHRRALVAPELDGLGDAEQWPQTVVFNYPVERLDAAAGAADAGFITRVWGIADADQWQAARNAGVHHLGTDNVNAEVDPWARTHDDDGWPFACRASCEPTVVAEGAVLGMTVDSGDVWGSDDSGFFVHDDRSGAPAGVWTAFASSANSHVEPFAKACIMARVSLASDSPYFAVCRPADDEPLRVQWRADFGDDSTAVEDDIVAPDTVDPPAAAFLRLTIDDEGLCATGEGSLDGDAWVEIASHCFAAPLALQGLAAASHDAGELRLLFGDVRLDGGRPRGSADFEHAAPLGGGQAIVFDGVMP
;
A
#
# COMPACT_ATOMS: atom_id res chain seq x y z
N MET A 1 -0.25 27.39 8.36
CA MET A 1 -0.72 28.80 8.48
C MET A 1 -2.15 28.83 9.04
N ARG A 2 -2.39 29.55 10.15
CA ARG A 2 -3.76 29.74 10.70
C ARG A 2 -4.62 30.56 9.74
N ARG A 3 -5.58 29.92 9.05
CA ARG A 3 -6.53 30.60 8.16
C ARG A 3 -7.55 31.40 8.96
N LEU A 4 -7.54 32.69 8.69
CA LEU A 4 -8.44 33.72 9.20
C LEU A 4 -9.75 33.65 8.41
N VAL A 5 -10.87 33.35 9.07
CA VAL A 5 -12.20 33.39 8.45
C VAL A 5 -12.63 34.85 8.28
N LEU A 6 -12.53 35.38 7.06
CA LEU A 6 -13.20 36.64 6.68
C LEU A 6 -14.62 36.33 6.19
N GLY A 7 -15.61 36.66 7.02
CA GLY A 7 -17.01 36.67 6.62
C GLY A 7 -17.29 37.78 5.61
N CYS A 8 -17.74 37.40 4.42
CA CYS A 8 -18.19 38.32 3.39
C CYS A 8 -19.68 38.63 3.59
N GLY A 9 -19.98 39.86 4.04
CA GLY A 9 -21.34 40.35 4.25
C GLY A 9 -22.04 40.67 2.92
N VAL A 10 -23.20 40.06 2.71
CA VAL A 10 -24.13 40.41 1.63
C VAL A 10 -25.00 41.59 2.08
N LEU A 11 -24.90 42.69 1.33
CA LEU A 11 -25.74 43.88 1.44
C LEU A 11 -27.12 43.61 0.82
N VAL A 12 -28.21 43.74 1.58
CA VAL A 12 -29.57 43.86 1.04
C VAL A 12 -30.22 45.15 1.55
N LEU A 13 -30.66 46.00 0.64
CA LEU A 13 -31.39 47.24 0.89
C LEU A 13 -32.88 46.97 1.23
N GLY A 14 -33.31 47.46 2.40
CA GLY A 14 -34.44 48.39 2.59
C GLY A 14 -35.90 47.90 2.53
N CYS A 15 -36.60 47.91 3.68
CA CYS A 15 -37.65 48.92 4.01
C CYS A 15 -38.41 48.66 5.33
N ALA A 16 -38.51 49.72 6.14
CA ALA A 16 -39.62 50.16 7.04
C ALA A 16 -40.05 49.40 8.33
N ARG A 17 -39.62 49.98 9.46
CA ARG A 17 -40.32 50.37 10.73
C ARG A 17 -41.46 49.50 11.34
N GLY A 18 -41.22 49.09 12.60
CA GLY A 18 -42.13 49.34 13.74
C GLY A 18 -41.98 48.35 14.94
N PRO A 19 -42.25 48.75 16.20
CA PRO A 19 -41.41 48.37 17.35
C PRO A 19 -42.06 47.45 18.42
N GLY A 20 -41.25 46.81 19.28
CA GLY A 20 -41.69 46.36 20.61
C GLY A 20 -40.80 45.34 21.35
N GLY A 21 -40.45 45.64 22.62
CA GLY A 21 -40.13 44.72 23.74
C GLY A 21 -38.70 44.14 23.78
N ALA A 22 -37.83 44.47 24.75
CA ALA A 22 -37.73 43.92 26.13
C ALA A 22 -37.51 42.38 26.13
N GLU A 23 -36.60 41.72 26.84
CA GLU A 23 -35.68 42.00 27.96
C GLU A 23 -34.76 40.75 28.10
N HIS A 24 -33.61 40.91 28.78
CA HIS A 24 -32.78 39.94 29.52
C HIS A 24 -32.79 38.41 29.26
N GLY A 25 -31.57 37.84 29.23
CA GLY A 25 -31.32 36.49 29.77
C GLY A 25 -30.07 35.83 29.23
N GLY A 26 -28.95 35.94 29.95
CA GLY A 26 -27.74 35.15 29.70
C GLY A 26 -27.93 33.69 30.11
N GLY A 27 -27.20 32.79 29.44
CA GLY A 27 -27.17 31.38 29.76
C GLY A 27 -26.16 30.66 28.87
N SER A 28 -24.94 30.51 29.39
CA SER A 28 -23.91 29.60 28.88
C SER A 28 -24.33 28.15 29.15
N SER A 29 -24.24 27.28 28.16
CA SER A 29 -24.31 25.84 28.36
C SER A 29 -23.31 25.13 27.46
N THR A 30 -22.30 24.55 28.08
CA THR A 30 -21.40 23.53 27.56
C THR A 30 -22.19 22.24 27.31
N GLY A 31 -22.26 21.80 26.06
CA GLY A 31 -22.78 20.49 25.68
C GLY A 31 -21.63 19.48 25.68
N ALA A 32 -21.72 18.50 26.59
CA ALA A 32 -20.92 17.30 26.57
C ALA A 32 -21.71 16.24 25.79
N ASP A 33 -21.17 15.76 24.68
CA ASP A 33 -21.70 14.60 23.98
C ASP A 33 -21.21 13.33 24.67
N SER A 34 -22.18 12.48 24.99
CA SER A 34 -22.00 11.18 25.64
C SER A 34 -22.74 10.15 24.80
N SER A 35 -22.02 9.44 23.94
CA SER A 35 -22.48 8.22 23.28
C SER A 35 -21.91 7.02 24.03
N GLY A 36 -22.74 6.46 24.92
CA GLY A 36 -22.44 5.21 25.60
C GLY A 36 -22.61 4.02 24.66
N GLY A 37 -21.53 3.25 24.47
CA GLY A 37 -21.57 1.90 23.91
C GLY A 37 -22.05 0.87 24.94
N PRO A 38 -22.74 -0.21 24.52
CA PRO A 38 -23.20 -1.26 25.43
C PRO A 38 -22.04 -2.18 25.87
N PRO A 39 -22.16 -2.86 27.03
CA PRO A 39 -21.09 -3.68 27.58
C PRO A 39 -20.97 -5.02 26.84
N ILE A 40 -19.74 -5.37 26.48
CA ILE A 40 -19.38 -6.71 25.98
C ILE A 40 -19.46 -7.69 27.15
N GLY A 41 -20.33 -8.70 27.00
CA GLY A 41 -20.50 -9.79 27.94
C GLY A 41 -19.44 -10.87 27.73
N ASP A 42 -18.68 -11.13 28.78
CA ASP A 42 -17.79 -12.27 28.98
C ASP A 42 -18.58 -13.59 29.01
N THR A 43 -18.25 -14.53 28.11
CA THR A 43 -18.67 -15.93 28.22
C THR A 43 -17.50 -16.85 27.93
N THR A 44 -16.84 -17.25 29.00
CA THR A 44 -16.01 -18.44 29.09
C THR A 44 -16.88 -19.70 29.05
N THR A 45 -16.59 -20.64 28.14
CA THR A 45 -17.03 -22.03 28.30
C THR A 45 -15.88 -22.99 28.03
N ASP A 46 -15.48 -23.65 29.12
CA ASP A 46 -14.68 -24.87 29.16
C ASP A 46 -15.38 -26.02 28.44
N ALA A 47 -14.62 -26.76 27.63
CA ALA A 47 -14.92 -28.15 27.31
C ALA A 47 -13.61 -28.93 27.09
N GLY A 48 -13.20 -29.68 28.11
CA GLY A 48 -12.22 -30.75 27.97
C GLY A 48 -12.88 -32.04 27.48
N SER A 49 -12.12 -32.87 26.76
CA SER A 49 -12.13 -34.33 26.92
C SER A 49 -10.96 -35.01 26.24
N ASP A 50 -10.44 -35.98 26.97
CA ASP A 50 -9.32 -36.87 26.71
C ASP A 50 -9.52 -37.84 25.54
N GLY A 51 -8.40 -38.35 25.00
CA GLY A 51 -8.40 -39.51 24.12
C GLY A 51 -7.01 -39.99 23.71
N GLY A 52 -6.24 -40.55 24.64
CA GLY A 52 -4.96 -41.22 24.36
C GLY A 52 -5.11 -42.66 23.84
N SER A 53 -4.15 -43.09 23.00
CA SER A 53 -3.82 -44.50 22.69
C SER A 53 -2.46 -44.54 21.98
N THR A 54 -1.35 -44.83 22.68
CA THR A 54 -0.65 -46.12 22.74
C THR A 54 -0.36 -46.82 21.40
N GLY A 55 0.92 -47.10 21.14
CA GLY A 55 1.33 -48.20 20.25
C GLY A 55 2.71 -48.04 19.61
N ALA A 56 3.71 -48.74 20.14
CA ALA A 56 5.11 -48.69 19.71
C ALA A 56 5.52 -49.87 18.80
N SER A 57 6.62 -49.64 18.05
CA SER A 57 7.74 -50.57 17.77
C SER A 57 7.69 -51.57 16.61
N GLY A 58 8.81 -51.60 15.87
CA GLY A 58 9.33 -52.70 15.03
C GLY A 58 9.09 -52.48 13.53
N THR A 59 10.03 -52.66 12.60
CA THR A 59 11.25 -53.47 12.61
C THR A 59 12.14 -53.10 11.41
N ALA A 60 13.44 -53.34 11.57
CA ALA A 60 14.48 -53.16 10.56
C ALA A 60 14.30 -54.02 9.30
N GLY A 61 14.73 -53.47 8.15
CA GLY A 61 14.93 -54.18 6.89
C GLY A 61 16.21 -53.68 6.21
N THR A 62 17.19 -54.56 6.11
CA THR A 62 18.51 -54.35 5.49
C THR A 62 18.51 -54.60 3.98
N GLY A 63 19.20 -53.73 3.24
CA GLY A 63 19.95 -54.05 2.02
C GLY A 63 19.18 -53.99 0.71
N VAL A 64 19.70 -53.24 -0.28
CA VAL A 64 20.40 -53.76 -1.48
C VAL A 64 21.05 -52.58 -2.21
N ASP A 65 22.31 -52.77 -2.60
CA ASP A 65 23.12 -51.90 -3.46
C ASP A 65 22.48 -51.65 -4.84
N GLY A 66 22.55 -50.40 -5.29
CA GLY A 66 22.10 -50.00 -6.62
C GLY A 66 22.78 -48.71 -7.06
N ASP A 67 24.02 -48.85 -7.52
CA ASP A 67 24.77 -47.86 -8.27
C ASP A 67 23.97 -47.38 -9.48
N SER A 68 23.60 -46.11 -9.51
CA SER A 68 23.19 -45.38 -10.71
C SER A 68 23.50 -43.92 -10.49
N SER A 69 24.64 -43.52 -11.05
CA SER A 69 24.98 -42.14 -11.36
C SER A 69 23.84 -41.50 -12.18
N ASP A 70 23.06 -40.64 -11.54
CA ASP A 70 22.26 -39.66 -12.25
C ASP A 70 22.55 -38.28 -11.67
N SER A 71 23.16 -37.46 -12.51
CA SER A 71 23.42 -36.05 -12.28
C SER A 71 22.09 -35.30 -12.38
N GLY A 72 21.28 -35.40 -11.34
CA GLY A 72 20.11 -34.55 -11.14
C GLY A 72 20.58 -33.20 -10.65
N SER A 73 20.55 -32.20 -11.53
CA SER A 73 20.62 -30.79 -11.15
C SER A 73 19.49 -30.49 -10.18
N ASP A 74 19.86 -30.24 -8.94
CA ASP A 74 18.99 -29.67 -7.92
C ASP A 74 18.72 -28.21 -8.31
N SER A 75 17.73 -28.00 -9.18
CA SER A 75 17.17 -26.69 -9.51
C SER A 75 15.97 -26.46 -8.60
N GLY A 76 16.23 -26.23 -7.32
CA GLY A 76 15.26 -25.66 -6.38
C GLY A 76 14.97 -24.20 -6.73
N GLY A 77 14.21 -23.97 -7.81
CA GLY A 77 13.61 -22.68 -8.10
C GLY A 77 12.32 -22.49 -7.29
N PRO A 78 11.95 -21.24 -6.91
CA PRO A 78 10.68 -20.97 -6.23
C PRO A 78 9.46 -21.43 -7.05
N ILE A 79 8.44 -21.94 -6.36
CA ILE A 79 7.30 -22.71 -6.91
C ILE A 79 6.18 -21.81 -7.50
N ASP A 80 6.43 -20.51 -7.65
CA ASP A 80 5.57 -19.58 -8.40
C ASP A 80 5.67 -19.74 -9.94
N ALA A 81 6.64 -20.54 -10.42
CA ALA A 81 6.97 -20.64 -11.84
C ALA A 81 5.87 -21.25 -12.74
N GLY A 82 4.66 -21.50 -12.23
CA GLY A 82 3.56 -22.13 -12.97
C GLY A 82 2.17 -21.53 -12.81
N LEU A 83 1.89 -20.75 -11.75
CA LEU A 83 0.57 -20.13 -11.59
C LEU A 83 0.39 -18.97 -12.56
N ARG A 84 -0.78 -18.90 -13.17
CA ARG A 84 -1.17 -17.83 -14.08
C ARG A 84 -2.00 -16.78 -13.37
N TYR A 85 -2.00 -15.59 -13.95
CA TYR A 85 -2.76 -14.46 -13.43
C TYR A 85 -4.26 -14.76 -13.23
N ASP A 86 -4.86 -15.57 -14.11
CA ASP A 86 -6.28 -15.97 -14.04
C ASP A 86 -6.59 -17.10 -13.04
N GLU A 87 -5.56 -17.69 -12.43
CA GLU A 87 -5.70 -18.80 -11.46
C GLU A 87 -5.77 -18.32 -10.01
N VAL A 88 -5.51 -17.03 -9.77
CA VAL A 88 -5.50 -16.42 -8.44
C VAL A 88 -6.60 -15.39 -8.25
N ALA A 89 -6.92 -15.13 -6.99
CA ALA A 89 -7.78 -14.07 -6.52
C ALA A 89 -6.99 -13.13 -5.61
N GLN A 90 -7.37 -11.86 -5.61
CA GLN A 90 -6.71 -10.81 -4.86
C GLN A 90 -7.70 -9.81 -4.28
N LYS A 91 -7.37 -9.27 -3.12
CA LYS A 91 -8.05 -8.10 -2.56
C LYS A 91 -7.83 -6.92 -3.50
N SER A 92 -8.92 -6.24 -3.85
CA SER A 92 -8.89 -4.96 -4.54
C SER A 92 -9.36 -3.87 -3.59
N ALA A 93 -8.51 -2.88 -3.34
CA ALA A 93 -8.91 -1.69 -2.60
C ALA A 93 -9.86 -0.89 -3.47
N HIS A 94 -11.13 -0.81 -3.07
CA HIS A 94 -12.14 -0.01 -3.75
C HIS A 94 -11.98 1.45 -3.35
N ASN A 95 -12.09 2.37 -4.32
CA ASN A 95 -11.78 3.79 -4.17
C ASN A 95 -10.47 4.02 -3.41
N SER A 96 -9.40 3.34 -3.84
CA SER A 96 -8.14 3.27 -3.07
C SER A 96 -7.49 4.63 -2.83
N TYR A 97 -7.83 5.63 -3.65
CA TYR A 97 -7.43 7.03 -3.49
C TYR A 97 -8.05 7.71 -2.27
N GLN A 98 -9.21 7.25 -1.77
CA GLN A 98 -9.92 7.81 -0.61
C GLN A 98 -9.62 7.09 0.71
N ARG A 99 -8.53 6.31 0.76
CA ARG A 99 -8.16 5.54 1.95
C ARG A 99 -7.22 6.37 2.82
N LEU A 100 -7.22 6.11 4.13
CA LEU A 100 -6.24 6.70 5.05
C LEU A 100 -4.83 6.15 4.79
N GLU A 101 -4.77 4.94 4.25
CA GLU A 101 -3.55 4.30 3.84
C GLU A 101 -2.94 4.96 2.62
N ALA A 102 -1.67 5.36 2.75
CA ALA A 102 -0.87 5.75 1.60
C ALA A 102 -0.70 4.58 0.61
N PRO A 103 -0.36 4.85 -0.66
CA PRO A 103 -0.14 3.79 -1.66
C PRO A 103 0.88 2.74 -1.20
N ILE A 104 1.97 3.18 -0.58
CA ILE A 104 3.00 2.25 -0.08
C ILE A 104 2.46 1.33 1.00
N ASP A 105 1.49 1.77 1.82
CA ASP A 105 0.88 0.96 2.87
C ASP A 105 -0.09 -0.05 2.31
N LEU A 106 -0.91 0.34 1.34
CA LEU A 106 -1.75 -0.59 0.60
C LEU A 106 -0.90 -1.69 -0.05
N LEU A 107 0.19 -1.31 -0.72
CA LEU A 107 1.04 -2.21 -1.49
C LEU A 107 1.98 -3.05 -0.60
N VAL A 108 2.59 -2.49 0.44
CA VAL A 108 3.61 -3.18 1.23
C VAL A 108 3.00 -3.81 2.48
N TYR A 109 2.28 -3.04 3.29
CA TYR A 109 1.71 -3.50 4.55
C TYR A 109 0.49 -4.40 4.35
N HIS A 110 -0.52 -3.92 3.63
CA HIS A 110 -1.80 -4.61 3.45
C HIS A 110 -1.80 -5.63 2.31
N ARG A 111 -0.68 -5.73 1.58
CA ARG A 111 -0.46 -6.69 0.48
C ARG A 111 -1.53 -6.61 -0.60
N VAL A 112 -2.08 -5.42 -0.83
CA VAL A 112 -3.01 -5.15 -1.93
C VAL A 112 -2.19 -5.07 -3.21
N ARG A 113 -2.62 -5.76 -4.27
CA ARG A 113 -2.04 -5.67 -5.61
C ARG A 113 -3.05 -5.19 -6.64
N SER A 114 -4.16 -4.63 -6.19
CA SER A 114 -5.25 -4.15 -7.02
C SER A 114 -5.79 -2.84 -6.45
N LEU A 115 -5.40 -1.72 -7.05
CA LEU A 115 -5.71 -0.35 -6.64
C LEU A 115 -6.71 0.28 -7.61
N GLU A 116 -7.52 1.23 -7.16
CA GLU A 116 -8.51 1.94 -7.98
C GLU A 116 -8.36 3.46 -7.86
N LEU A 117 -8.50 4.17 -8.98
CA LEU A 117 -8.50 5.63 -9.11
C LEU A 117 -9.73 6.08 -9.90
N ASP A 118 -10.52 7.00 -9.35
CA ASP A 118 -11.62 7.65 -10.06
C ASP A 118 -11.10 8.94 -10.69
N ILE A 119 -11.14 9.04 -12.02
CA ILE A 119 -10.53 10.18 -12.72
C ILE A 119 -11.57 11.07 -13.41
N HIS A 120 -11.31 12.37 -13.33
CA HIS A 120 -12.19 13.44 -13.80
C HIS A 120 -11.45 14.49 -14.63
N VAL A 121 -12.12 15.07 -15.62
CA VAL A 121 -11.56 16.10 -16.51
C VAL A 121 -11.47 17.46 -15.82
N GLY A 122 -12.28 17.74 -14.80
CA GLY A 122 -12.27 19.03 -14.12
C GLY A 122 -12.75 18.93 -12.69
N LYS A 123 -12.39 19.92 -11.87
CA LYS A 123 -12.80 20.03 -10.46
C LYS A 123 -13.29 21.45 -10.18
N THR A 124 -14.35 21.60 -9.39
CA THR A 124 -14.97 22.92 -9.13
C THR A 124 -13.94 23.90 -8.54
N LEU A 125 -13.88 25.11 -9.13
CA LEU A 125 -12.93 26.18 -8.78
C LEU A 125 -11.46 25.90 -9.10
N GLN A 126 -11.13 24.78 -9.75
CA GLN A 126 -9.78 24.45 -10.19
C GLN A 126 -9.65 24.53 -11.71
N PRO A 127 -8.49 24.92 -12.26
CA PRO A 127 -8.27 24.98 -13.70
C PRO A 127 -8.12 23.58 -14.30
N THR A 128 -8.84 23.27 -15.38
CA THR A 128 -8.56 22.05 -16.17
C THR A 128 -7.22 22.18 -16.89
N GLN A 129 -6.40 21.14 -16.82
CA GLN A 129 -5.12 21.03 -17.51
C GLN A 129 -5.18 19.90 -18.54
N ALA A 130 -4.94 20.22 -19.81
CA ALA A 130 -4.96 19.23 -20.88
C ALA A 130 -4.02 18.05 -20.59
N GLY A 131 -4.52 16.83 -20.77
CA GLY A 131 -3.79 15.59 -20.54
C GLY A 131 -3.50 15.28 -19.07
N SER A 132 -4.17 15.95 -18.13
CA SER A 132 -4.13 15.63 -16.70
C SER A 132 -5.56 15.53 -16.17
N TRP A 133 -5.79 14.56 -15.30
CA TRP A 133 -7.10 14.32 -14.71
C TRP A 133 -7.03 14.54 -13.21
N TYR A 134 -8.09 15.11 -12.65
CA TYR A 134 -8.28 15.13 -11.21
C TYR A 134 -8.68 13.76 -10.70
N VAL A 135 -8.29 13.44 -9.46
CA VAL A 135 -8.69 12.21 -8.79
C VAL A 135 -9.59 12.54 -7.60
N TYR A 136 -10.83 12.03 -7.61
CA TYR A 136 -11.80 12.18 -6.52
C TYR A 136 -13.06 11.34 -6.79
N HIS A 137 -13.92 11.15 -5.79
CA HIS A 137 -15.18 10.41 -5.94
C HIS A 137 -16.36 11.27 -6.41
N GLN A 138 -16.64 12.38 -5.70
CA GLN A 138 -17.68 13.35 -6.09
C GLN A 138 -17.25 14.79 -5.80
N ASP A 139 -17.26 15.62 -6.84
CA ASP A 139 -16.85 17.02 -6.75
C ASP A 139 -17.64 17.76 -5.65
N VAL A 140 -16.92 18.50 -4.79
CA VAL A 140 -17.42 19.29 -3.64
C VAL A 140 -18.01 18.49 -2.46
N LEU A 141 -18.51 17.27 -2.68
CA LEU A 141 -19.21 16.50 -1.64
C LEU A 141 -18.36 15.42 -1.01
N ASP A 142 -17.43 14.85 -1.78
CA ASP A 142 -16.63 13.69 -1.43
C ASP A 142 -15.35 13.70 -2.29
N ASP A 143 -14.51 14.70 -2.04
CA ASP A 143 -13.33 15.01 -2.86
C ASP A 143 -11.99 14.67 -2.20
N GLU A 144 -12.06 13.88 -1.13
CA GLU A 144 -10.92 13.33 -0.40
C GLU A 144 -10.12 12.39 -1.32
N THR A 145 -8.80 12.58 -1.34
CA THR A 145 -7.87 11.81 -2.15
C THR A 145 -6.45 11.99 -1.62
N TRP A 146 -5.61 10.95 -1.62
CA TRP A 146 -4.18 11.09 -1.29
C TRP A 146 -3.33 11.63 -2.45
N CYS A 147 -3.94 11.86 -3.62
CA CYS A 147 -3.30 12.47 -4.79
C CYS A 147 -4.31 13.30 -5.60
N THR A 148 -3.91 14.49 -6.04
CA THR A 148 -4.81 15.47 -6.65
C THR A 148 -5.00 15.18 -8.13
N HIS A 149 -3.90 14.90 -8.83
CA HIS A 149 -3.92 14.56 -10.25
C HIS A 149 -3.48 13.13 -10.52
N LEU A 150 -3.92 12.56 -11.65
CA LEU A 150 -3.57 11.21 -12.06
C LEU A 150 -2.05 11.03 -12.16
N ASP A 151 -1.29 12.01 -12.67
CA ASP A 151 0.16 11.97 -12.72
C ASP A 151 0.79 11.89 -11.33
N ASP A 152 0.29 12.65 -10.35
CA ASP A 152 0.74 12.54 -8.95
C ASP A 152 0.49 11.12 -8.40
N CYS A 153 -0.68 10.54 -8.69
CA CYS A 153 -1.02 9.19 -8.26
C CYS A 153 -0.10 8.13 -8.90
N LEU A 154 0.15 8.28 -10.20
CA LEU A 154 1.01 7.39 -10.96
C LEU A 154 2.47 7.47 -10.51
N ASP A 155 2.96 8.66 -10.15
CA ASP A 155 4.31 8.86 -9.61
C ASP A 155 4.47 8.11 -8.27
N ALA A 156 3.49 8.18 -7.38
CA ALA A 156 3.52 7.43 -6.11
C ALA A 156 3.52 5.90 -6.31
N ILE A 157 2.78 5.38 -7.29
CA ILE A 157 2.77 3.95 -7.63
C ILE A 157 4.09 3.53 -8.32
N THR A 158 4.65 4.42 -9.15
CA THR A 158 5.93 4.20 -9.83
C THR A 158 7.08 4.17 -8.83
N ALA A 159 7.05 5.02 -7.81
CA ALA A 159 8.00 5.00 -6.70
C ALA A 159 8.06 3.63 -6.01
N PHE A 160 6.90 3.02 -5.74
CA PHE A 160 6.85 1.64 -5.24
C PHE A 160 7.46 0.63 -6.23
N THR A 161 7.12 0.74 -7.51
CA THR A 161 7.63 -0.15 -8.57
C THR A 161 9.16 -0.12 -8.63
N HIS A 162 9.76 1.06 -8.50
CA HIS A 162 11.22 1.22 -8.45
C HIS A 162 11.83 0.69 -7.15
N ALA A 163 11.18 0.93 -6.01
CA ALA A 163 11.67 0.52 -4.70
C ALA A 163 11.58 -0.99 -4.47
N VAL A 164 10.63 -1.68 -5.12
CA VAL A 164 10.39 -3.12 -5.00
C VAL A 164 10.31 -3.75 -6.40
N PRO A 165 11.41 -3.81 -7.17
CA PRO A 165 11.37 -4.16 -8.59
C PRO A 165 10.87 -5.58 -8.91
N GLU A 166 10.90 -6.49 -7.93
CA GLU A 166 10.39 -7.86 -8.06
C GLU A 166 9.01 -8.03 -7.39
N HIS A 167 8.27 -6.95 -7.16
CA HIS A 167 6.93 -7.03 -6.59
C HIS A 167 6.01 -7.91 -7.45
N GLU A 168 5.08 -8.62 -6.81
CA GLU A 168 4.01 -9.28 -7.55
C GLU A 168 3.23 -8.29 -8.41
N VAL A 169 2.71 -8.75 -9.55
CA VAL A 169 1.98 -7.91 -10.51
C VAL A 169 0.93 -7.02 -9.85
N THR A 170 0.96 -5.73 -10.15
CA THR A 170 -0.02 -4.75 -9.65
C THR A 170 -1.05 -4.46 -10.73
N THR A 171 -2.33 -4.43 -10.37
CA THR A 171 -3.43 -4.00 -11.23
C THR A 171 -3.93 -2.63 -10.80
N LEU A 172 -3.92 -1.68 -11.72
CA LEU A 172 -4.47 -0.36 -11.53
C LEU A 172 -5.79 -0.23 -12.28
N TRP A 173 -6.87 -0.11 -11.52
CA TRP A 173 -8.20 0.21 -12.02
C TRP A 173 -8.34 1.72 -12.15
N ILE A 174 -8.75 2.20 -13.33
CA ILE A 174 -9.02 3.61 -13.56
C ILE A 174 -10.49 3.73 -13.97
N ASP A 175 -11.30 4.33 -13.11
CA ASP A 175 -12.71 4.58 -13.39
C ASP A 175 -12.89 5.92 -14.10
N LEU A 176 -13.32 5.87 -15.35
CA LEU A 176 -13.54 7.05 -16.19
C LEU A 176 -14.92 7.66 -15.85
N LYS A 177 -14.91 8.76 -15.11
CA LYS A 177 -16.14 9.41 -14.64
C LYS A 177 -16.73 10.42 -15.63
N ASP A 178 -15.92 10.88 -16.57
CA ASP A 178 -16.29 11.89 -17.56
C ASP A 178 -16.11 11.35 -19.00
N ASP A 179 -16.77 12.00 -19.97
CA ASP A 179 -16.58 11.72 -21.39
C ASP A 179 -15.22 12.25 -21.90
N TRP A 180 -14.68 11.60 -22.94
CA TRP A 180 -13.48 12.08 -23.64
C TRP A 180 -13.70 13.44 -24.34
N ASP A 181 -12.68 14.27 -24.38
CA ASP A 181 -12.67 15.54 -25.12
C ASP A 181 -11.36 15.77 -25.92
N GLU A 182 -11.21 16.92 -26.58
CA GLU A 182 -10.04 17.23 -27.43
C GLU A 182 -8.72 17.33 -26.65
N THR A 183 -8.78 17.43 -25.32
CA THR A 183 -7.63 17.62 -24.41
C THR A 183 -7.42 16.46 -23.45
N HIS A 184 -8.43 15.62 -23.26
CA HIS A 184 -8.43 14.39 -22.48
C HIS A 184 -8.99 13.31 -23.39
N ASP A 185 -8.19 12.89 -24.35
CA ASP A 185 -8.55 11.81 -25.27
C ASP A 185 -7.84 10.51 -24.84
N PRO A 186 -8.24 9.36 -25.41
CA PRO A 186 -7.58 8.08 -25.14
C PRO A 186 -6.05 8.09 -25.33
N ALA A 187 -5.52 8.84 -26.31
CA ALA A 187 -4.09 8.90 -26.57
C ALA A 187 -3.33 9.70 -25.50
N ALA A 188 -3.95 10.74 -24.93
CA ALA A 188 -3.39 11.46 -23.79
C ALA A 188 -3.29 10.56 -22.56
N LEU A 189 -4.30 9.72 -22.30
CA LEU A 189 -4.24 8.75 -21.19
C LEU A 189 -3.15 7.72 -21.43
N ASP A 190 -3.08 7.15 -22.64
CA ASP A 190 -2.03 6.21 -23.03
C ASP A 190 -0.62 6.80 -22.83
N ALA A 191 -0.45 8.10 -23.15
CA ALA A 191 0.82 8.80 -22.96
C ALA A 191 1.18 8.99 -21.47
N ALA A 192 0.19 9.26 -20.60
CA ALA A 192 0.42 9.34 -19.16
C ALA A 192 0.83 7.98 -18.57
N LEU A 193 0.16 6.90 -18.97
CA LEU A 193 0.50 5.53 -18.54
C LEU A 193 1.89 5.09 -19.02
N GLU A 194 2.23 5.40 -20.28
CA GLU A 194 3.57 5.13 -20.83
C GLU A 194 4.65 5.92 -20.09
N ALA A 195 4.39 7.20 -19.76
CA ALA A 195 5.34 8.04 -19.05
C ALA A 195 5.62 7.51 -17.64
N ALA A 196 4.59 7.02 -16.94
CA ALA A 196 4.71 6.47 -15.60
C ALA A 196 5.40 5.11 -15.59
N PHE A 197 4.89 4.15 -16.38
CA PHE A 197 5.29 2.75 -16.23
C PHE A 197 6.25 2.26 -17.31
N GLY A 198 6.29 2.89 -18.49
CA GLY A 198 7.12 2.46 -19.62
C GLY A 198 7.04 0.95 -19.86
N SER A 199 8.18 0.26 -19.77
CA SER A 199 8.25 -1.20 -19.96
C SER A 199 7.65 -2.04 -18.84
N ALA A 200 7.33 -1.47 -17.68
CA ALA A 200 6.66 -2.20 -16.60
C ALA A 200 5.18 -2.47 -16.96
N LEU A 201 4.59 -1.66 -17.83
CA LEU A 201 3.21 -1.83 -18.26
C LEU A 201 3.01 -3.15 -19.03
N VAL A 202 1.89 -3.83 -18.76
CA VAL A 202 1.39 -4.97 -19.53
C VAL A 202 0.14 -4.52 -20.28
N ASP A 203 0.23 -4.48 -21.60
CA ASP A 203 -0.85 -4.00 -22.46
C ASP A 203 -1.45 -5.11 -23.34
N GLY A 204 -2.49 -4.76 -24.10
CA GLY A 204 -3.14 -5.71 -24.99
C GLY A 204 -2.23 -6.23 -26.11
N ALA A 205 -1.24 -5.46 -26.55
CA ALA A 205 -0.31 -5.88 -27.59
C ALA A 205 0.61 -6.99 -27.06
N GLU A 206 1.18 -6.81 -25.87
CA GLU A 206 2.02 -7.81 -25.24
C GLU A 206 1.27 -9.13 -25.00
N LEU A 207 0.04 -9.07 -24.47
CA LEU A 207 -0.77 -10.27 -24.25
C LEU A 207 -1.05 -11.03 -25.55
N ARG A 208 -1.29 -10.33 -26.66
CA ARG A 208 -1.48 -10.95 -27.98
C ARG A 208 -0.19 -11.56 -28.52
N GLU A 209 0.92 -10.85 -28.43
CA GLU A 209 2.23 -11.33 -28.91
C GLU A 209 2.70 -12.58 -28.15
N GLY A 210 2.30 -12.73 -26.89
CA GLY A 210 2.50 -13.94 -26.10
C GLY A 210 1.82 -15.20 -26.66
N CYS A 211 0.83 -15.06 -27.56
CA CYS A 211 0.10 -16.16 -28.16
C CYS A 211 0.18 -16.18 -29.69
N ASN A 212 1.03 -17.05 -30.24
CA ASN A 212 1.27 -17.12 -31.68
C ASN A 212 -0.02 -17.40 -32.47
N GLY A 213 -0.40 -16.45 -33.34
CA GLY A 213 -1.58 -16.54 -34.20
C GLY A 213 -2.85 -15.90 -33.63
N ALA A 214 -2.82 -15.36 -32.41
CA ALA A 214 -3.92 -14.59 -31.86
C ALA A 214 -3.99 -13.20 -32.52
N SER A 215 -5.19 -12.80 -32.95
CA SER A 215 -5.46 -11.47 -33.52
C SER A 215 -6.15 -10.51 -32.53
N THR A 216 -6.56 -11.02 -31.38
CA THR A 216 -7.26 -10.23 -30.35
C THR A 216 -6.82 -10.70 -28.96
N VAL A 217 -6.95 -9.85 -27.94
CA VAL A 217 -6.61 -10.22 -26.56
C VAL A 217 -7.46 -11.41 -26.08
N GLN A 218 -8.77 -11.45 -26.43
CA GLN A 218 -9.60 -12.62 -26.13
C GLN A 218 -9.08 -13.91 -26.77
N ALA A 219 -8.62 -13.86 -28.02
CA ALA A 219 -8.05 -15.02 -28.68
C ALA A 219 -6.68 -15.45 -28.09
N ALA A 220 -6.01 -14.54 -27.38
CA ALA A 220 -4.70 -14.80 -26.79
C ALA A 220 -4.78 -15.36 -25.38
N VAL A 221 -5.50 -14.68 -24.48
CA VAL A 221 -5.55 -15.00 -23.04
C VAL A 221 -6.96 -15.26 -22.52
N GLY A 222 -7.97 -15.17 -23.38
CA GLY A 222 -9.33 -15.58 -23.06
C GLY A 222 -9.51 -17.11 -23.06
N PRO A 223 -10.77 -17.57 -22.97
CA PRO A 223 -11.10 -18.97 -22.64
C PRO A 223 -10.52 -20.03 -23.59
N ASP A 224 -10.40 -19.69 -24.88
CA ASP A 224 -9.92 -20.58 -25.93
C ASP A 224 -8.45 -20.30 -26.33
N GLY A 225 -7.76 -19.40 -25.61
CA GLY A 225 -6.44 -18.90 -25.97
C GLY A 225 -5.27 -19.74 -25.47
N CYS A 226 -4.08 -19.16 -25.53
CA CYS A 226 -2.87 -19.68 -24.88
C CYS A 226 -2.93 -19.55 -23.34
N GLY A 227 -3.85 -18.69 -22.84
CA GLY A 227 -4.09 -18.34 -21.45
C GLY A 227 -3.11 -17.29 -20.92
N TRP A 228 -3.33 -16.82 -19.70
CA TRP A 228 -2.58 -15.69 -19.14
C TRP A 228 -1.10 -16.01 -18.89
N PRO A 229 -0.21 -14.99 -18.91
CA PRO A 229 1.15 -15.13 -18.42
C PRO A 229 1.18 -15.61 -16.96
N THR A 230 2.29 -16.25 -16.59
CA THR A 230 2.54 -16.68 -15.21
C THR A 230 2.78 -15.47 -14.30
N LEU A 231 2.43 -15.59 -13.02
CA LEU A 231 2.70 -14.56 -12.01
C LEU A 231 4.21 -14.25 -11.92
N ALA A 232 5.05 -15.29 -11.93
CA ALA A 232 6.50 -15.14 -11.98
C ALA A 232 6.99 -14.30 -13.18
N SER A 233 6.36 -14.43 -14.36
CA SER A 233 6.70 -13.60 -15.54
C SER A 233 6.13 -12.18 -15.49
N LEU A 234 5.19 -11.92 -14.57
CA LEU A 234 4.56 -10.63 -14.35
C LEU A 234 5.11 -9.89 -13.12
N ARG A 235 6.18 -10.37 -12.49
CA ARG A 235 6.85 -9.63 -11.41
C ARG A 235 7.40 -8.29 -11.90
N GLY A 236 7.28 -7.25 -11.09
CA GLY A 236 7.64 -5.88 -11.41
C GLY A 236 6.74 -5.24 -12.47
N ARG A 237 5.62 -5.88 -12.83
CA ARG A 237 4.73 -5.41 -13.90
C ARG A 237 3.46 -4.76 -13.36
N VAL A 238 2.90 -3.86 -14.16
CA VAL A 238 1.65 -3.15 -13.89
C VAL A 238 0.65 -3.42 -15.02
N LEU A 239 -0.53 -3.92 -14.67
CA LEU A 239 -1.67 -4.07 -15.57
C LEU A 239 -2.65 -2.92 -15.33
N VAL A 240 -3.01 -2.16 -16.35
CA VAL A 240 -4.00 -1.07 -16.23
C VAL A 240 -5.32 -1.50 -16.84
N VAL A 241 -6.42 -1.31 -16.12
CA VAL A 241 -7.76 -1.70 -16.52
C VAL A 241 -8.74 -0.53 -16.33
N LEU A 242 -9.45 -0.16 -17.40
CA LEU A 242 -10.39 0.95 -17.39
C LEU A 242 -11.81 0.47 -17.07
N THR A 243 -12.48 1.16 -16.17
CA THR A 243 -13.92 1.05 -15.92
C THR A 243 -14.62 2.37 -16.29
N GLY A 244 -15.94 2.36 -16.28
CA GLY A 244 -16.75 3.56 -16.55
C GLY A 244 -17.97 3.24 -17.40
N GLY A 245 -18.60 4.29 -17.95
CA GLY A 245 -19.75 4.14 -18.82
C GLY A 245 -19.42 3.38 -20.11
N ALA A 246 -20.32 2.49 -20.56
CA ALA A 246 -20.12 1.68 -21.76
C ALA A 246 -19.77 2.48 -23.03
N ALA A 247 -20.31 3.70 -23.18
CA ALA A 247 -19.98 4.57 -24.29
C ALA A 247 -18.53 5.10 -24.23
N VAL A 248 -18.06 5.49 -23.05
CA VAL A 248 -16.69 5.97 -22.80
C VAL A 248 -15.69 4.84 -23.00
N LEU A 249 -15.98 3.65 -22.48
CA LEU A 249 -15.14 2.46 -22.68
C LEU A 249 -15.10 2.04 -24.16
N ARG A 250 -16.21 2.13 -24.89
CA ARG A 250 -16.19 1.87 -26.34
C ARG A 250 -15.36 2.88 -27.12
N ALA A 251 -15.41 4.16 -26.75
CA ALA A 251 -14.59 5.16 -27.41
C ALA A 251 -13.09 4.87 -27.27
N TYR A 252 -12.66 4.37 -26.11
CA TYR A 252 -11.28 3.93 -25.89
C TYR A 252 -10.96 2.61 -26.62
N HIS A 253 -11.83 1.61 -26.50
CA HIS A 253 -11.64 0.28 -27.08
C HIS A 253 -11.67 0.27 -28.62
N ASP A 254 -12.59 1.00 -29.25
CA ASP A 254 -12.82 0.92 -30.71
C ASP A 254 -11.86 1.78 -31.52
N ASP A 255 -11.29 2.82 -30.90
CA ASP A 255 -10.26 3.65 -31.51
C ASP A 255 -8.87 3.04 -31.26
N ASP A 256 -8.15 2.71 -32.33
CA ASP A 256 -6.84 2.05 -32.31
C ASP A 256 -6.65 0.91 -31.27
N PRO A 257 -7.56 -0.08 -31.20
CA PRO A 257 -7.55 -1.14 -30.17
C PRO A 257 -6.24 -1.89 -30.01
N GLU A 258 -5.45 -1.96 -31.09
CA GLU A 258 -4.21 -2.74 -31.12
C GLU A 258 -3.07 -2.04 -30.38
N HIS A 259 -3.13 -0.72 -30.18
CA HIS A 259 -2.06 0.09 -29.58
C HIS A 259 -2.42 0.71 -28.23
N ARG A 260 -3.62 0.40 -27.69
CA ARG A 260 -4.04 0.86 -26.37
C ARG A 260 -3.17 0.31 -25.25
N ARG A 261 -2.88 1.18 -24.27
CA ARG A 261 -2.02 0.90 -23.12
C ARG A 261 -2.76 0.29 -21.93
N ALA A 262 -4.08 0.39 -21.90
CA ALA A 262 -4.93 -0.23 -20.89
C ALA A 262 -5.92 -1.23 -21.51
N LEU A 263 -6.34 -2.22 -20.72
CA LEU A 263 -7.51 -3.04 -21.03
C LEU A 263 -8.79 -2.30 -20.61
N VAL A 264 -9.94 -2.65 -21.17
CA VAL A 264 -11.24 -2.16 -20.68
C VAL A 264 -12.00 -3.27 -19.98
N ALA A 265 -12.77 -2.95 -18.94
CA ALA A 265 -13.58 -3.87 -18.17
C ALA A 265 -15.06 -3.43 -18.09
N PRO A 266 -15.84 -3.59 -19.17
CA PRO A 266 -17.27 -3.28 -19.15
C PRO A 266 -18.02 -4.23 -18.23
N GLU A 267 -19.18 -3.78 -17.72
CA GLU A 267 -20.18 -4.70 -17.18
C GLU A 267 -20.93 -5.36 -18.36
N LEU A 268 -21.11 -6.69 -18.30
CA LEU A 268 -21.93 -7.40 -19.28
C LEU A 268 -23.36 -7.61 -18.78
N ASP A 269 -24.34 -7.41 -19.66
CA ASP A 269 -25.71 -7.85 -19.42
C ASP A 269 -25.82 -9.39 -19.47
N GLY A 270 -25.03 -10.03 -20.34
CA GLY A 270 -24.80 -11.47 -20.33
C GLY A 270 -23.55 -11.87 -21.12
N LEU A 271 -23.09 -13.12 -20.94
CA LEU A 271 -21.84 -13.61 -21.54
C LEU A 271 -21.80 -13.54 -23.07
N GLY A 272 -22.95 -13.63 -23.75
CA GLY A 272 -23.02 -13.48 -25.20
C GLY A 272 -22.57 -12.10 -25.70
N ASP A 273 -22.56 -11.09 -24.84
CA ASP A 273 -22.09 -9.75 -25.19
C ASP A 273 -20.57 -9.64 -25.20
N ALA A 274 -19.84 -10.61 -24.63
CA ALA A 274 -18.37 -10.64 -24.64
C ALA A 274 -17.80 -10.64 -26.06
N GLU A 275 -18.49 -11.24 -27.04
CA GLU A 275 -18.09 -11.26 -28.45
C GLU A 275 -18.04 -9.85 -29.09
N GLN A 276 -18.74 -8.88 -28.49
CA GLN A 276 -18.72 -7.48 -28.94
C GLN A 276 -17.46 -6.73 -28.47
N TRP A 277 -16.65 -7.35 -27.62
CA TRP A 277 -15.47 -6.76 -26.99
C TRP A 277 -14.22 -7.62 -27.24
N PRO A 278 -13.79 -7.82 -28.50
CA PRO A 278 -12.75 -8.79 -28.84
C PRO A 278 -11.38 -8.54 -28.17
N GLN A 279 -11.10 -7.31 -27.73
CA GLN A 279 -9.86 -6.95 -27.01
C GLN A 279 -10.02 -6.95 -25.48
N THR A 280 -11.14 -7.45 -24.96
CA THR A 280 -11.47 -7.43 -23.53
C THR A 280 -11.51 -8.83 -22.95
N VAL A 281 -10.77 -9.03 -21.87
CA VAL A 281 -10.73 -10.30 -21.11
C VAL A 281 -11.05 -10.12 -19.63
N VAL A 282 -11.41 -8.90 -19.25
CA VAL A 282 -11.71 -8.48 -17.88
C VAL A 282 -13.12 -7.90 -17.85
N PHE A 283 -13.91 -8.21 -16.84
CA PHE A 283 -15.25 -7.65 -16.66
C PHE A 283 -15.48 -7.18 -15.22
N ASN A 284 -16.14 -6.03 -15.07
CA ASN A 284 -16.36 -5.38 -13.79
C ASN A 284 -17.85 -5.43 -13.42
N TYR A 285 -18.16 -5.89 -12.21
CA TYR A 285 -19.53 -6.07 -11.73
C TYR A 285 -19.71 -5.49 -10.33
N PRO A 286 -20.88 -4.91 -10.01
CA PRO A 286 -21.26 -4.67 -8.62
C PRO A 286 -21.58 -5.99 -7.90
N VAL A 287 -21.47 -6.01 -6.57
CA VAL A 287 -21.78 -7.20 -5.73
C VAL A 287 -23.20 -7.72 -5.95
N GLU A 288 -24.17 -6.87 -6.30
CA GLU A 288 -25.55 -7.26 -6.63
C GLU A 288 -25.65 -8.11 -7.90
N ARG A 289 -24.61 -8.12 -8.73
CA ARG A 289 -24.52 -8.87 -9.99
C ARG A 289 -23.56 -10.07 -9.89
N LEU A 290 -23.33 -10.58 -8.68
CA LEU A 290 -22.39 -11.68 -8.43
C LEU A 290 -22.64 -12.93 -9.30
N ASP A 291 -23.89 -13.27 -9.59
CA ASP A 291 -24.22 -14.41 -10.48
C ASP A 291 -23.67 -14.21 -11.91
N ALA A 292 -23.67 -12.97 -12.41
CA ALA A 292 -23.12 -12.65 -13.73
C ALA A 292 -21.59 -12.71 -13.71
N ALA A 293 -20.97 -12.21 -12.64
CA ALA A 293 -19.53 -12.32 -12.42
C ALA A 293 -19.10 -13.80 -12.33
N ALA A 294 -19.82 -14.63 -11.57
CA ALA A 294 -19.57 -16.06 -11.48
C ALA A 294 -19.62 -16.73 -12.86
N GLY A 295 -20.64 -16.41 -13.66
CA GLY A 295 -20.74 -16.91 -15.03
C GLY A 295 -19.56 -16.52 -15.93
N ALA A 296 -19.07 -15.29 -15.82
CA ALA A 296 -17.91 -14.82 -16.58
C ALA A 296 -16.60 -15.47 -16.11
N ALA A 297 -16.46 -15.63 -14.80
CA ALA A 297 -15.32 -16.30 -14.19
C ALA A 297 -15.25 -17.79 -14.56
N ASP A 298 -16.38 -18.50 -14.55
CA ASP A 298 -16.52 -19.89 -15.00
C ASP A 298 -16.27 -20.04 -16.50
N ALA A 299 -16.61 -19.01 -17.28
CA ALA A 299 -16.32 -18.97 -18.70
C ALA A 299 -14.84 -18.71 -19.02
N GLY A 300 -13.98 -18.42 -18.03
CA GLY A 300 -12.54 -18.21 -18.22
C GLY A 300 -12.12 -16.74 -18.41
N PHE A 301 -12.96 -15.78 -18.05
CA PHE A 301 -12.61 -14.36 -18.04
C PHE A 301 -12.18 -13.91 -16.64
N ILE A 302 -11.37 -12.85 -16.55
CA ILE A 302 -11.06 -12.18 -15.29
C ILE A 302 -12.27 -11.37 -14.86
N THR A 303 -12.63 -11.45 -13.58
CA THR A 303 -13.74 -10.66 -13.02
C THR A 303 -13.31 -9.84 -11.81
N ARG A 304 -13.80 -8.61 -11.76
CA ARG A 304 -13.83 -7.77 -10.56
C ARG A 304 -15.25 -7.66 -10.05
N VAL A 305 -15.41 -7.83 -8.74
CA VAL A 305 -16.66 -7.53 -8.04
C VAL A 305 -16.38 -6.45 -6.99
N TRP A 306 -17.03 -5.30 -7.11
CA TRP A 306 -16.89 -4.17 -6.18
C TRP A 306 -18.11 -4.03 -5.25
N GLY A 307 -17.95 -3.26 -4.18
CA GLY A 307 -19.00 -3.04 -3.18
C GLY A 307 -19.13 -4.17 -2.15
N ILE A 308 -18.09 -5.01 -2.00
CA ILE A 308 -18.06 -6.06 -0.96
C ILE A 308 -17.84 -5.38 0.40
N ALA A 309 -18.86 -5.41 1.26
CA ALA A 309 -18.90 -4.66 2.51
C ALA A 309 -18.73 -5.52 3.76
N ASP A 310 -18.92 -6.85 3.66
CA ASP A 310 -18.87 -7.75 4.81
C ASP A 310 -18.32 -9.16 4.48
N ALA A 311 -18.09 -9.94 5.55
CA ALA A 311 -17.54 -11.28 5.48
C ALA A 311 -18.41 -12.28 4.67
N ASP A 312 -19.74 -12.15 4.71
CA ASP A 312 -20.65 -13.05 3.99
C ASP A 312 -20.56 -12.79 2.48
N GLN A 313 -20.57 -11.52 2.08
CA GLN A 313 -20.37 -11.11 0.69
C GLN A 313 -18.98 -11.49 0.18
N TRP A 314 -17.94 -11.32 0.99
CA TRP A 314 -16.58 -11.73 0.66
C TRP A 314 -16.50 -13.23 0.39
N GLN A 315 -17.04 -14.05 1.30
CA GLN A 315 -17.05 -15.50 1.12
C GLN A 315 -17.88 -15.91 -0.09
N ALA A 316 -19.01 -15.25 -0.36
CA ALA A 316 -19.81 -15.50 -1.54
C ALA A 316 -19.04 -15.19 -2.83
N ALA A 317 -18.34 -14.06 -2.89
CA ALA A 317 -17.50 -13.69 -4.03
C ALA A 317 -16.32 -14.64 -4.25
N ARG A 318 -15.66 -15.07 -3.17
CA ARG A 318 -14.62 -16.12 -3.23
C ARG A 318 -15.18 -17.44 -3.78
N ASN A 319 -16.35 -17.87 -3.32
CA ASN A 319 -17.00 -19.10 -3.79
C ASN A 319 -17.46 -19.02 -5.25
N ALA A 320 -17.80 -17.82 -5.72
CA ALA A 320 -18.12 -17.53 -7.12
C ALA A 320 -16.88 -17.48 -8.03
N GLY A 321 -15.68 -17.68 -7.47
CA GLY A 321 -14.44 -17.63 -8.22
C GLY A 321 -14.11 -16.23 -8.74
N VAL A 322 -14.45 -15.17 -8.04
CA VAL A 322 -14.06 -13.81 -8.44
C VAL A 322 -12.54 -13.63 -8.32
N HIS A 323 -11.93 -12.92 -9.28
CA HIS A 323 -10.48 -12.64 -9.28
C HIS A 323 -10.12 -11.41 -8.46
N HIS A 324 -10.87 -10.30 -8.60
CA HIS A 324 -10.62 -9.07 -7.85
C HIS A 324 -11.79 -8.78 -6.91
N LEU A 325 -11.52 -8.86 -5.61
CA LEU A 325 -12.50 -8.69 -4.53
C LEU A 325 -12.45 -7.23 -4.05
N GLY A 326 -13.24 -6.37 -4.66
CA GLY A 326 -13.33 -4.93 -4.40
C GLY A 326 -14.04 -4.62 -3.08
N THR A 327 -13.28 -4.15 -2.10
CA THR A 327 -13.78 -3.78 -0.77
C THR A 327 -13.13 -2.48 -0.27
N ASP A 328 -13.88 -1.76 0.54
CA ASP A 328 -13.42 -0.59 1.27
C ASP A 328 -12.59 -0.97 2.51
N ASN A 329 -12.73 -2.22 2.99
CA ASN A 329 -12.11 -2.73 4.21
C ASN A 329 -10.74 -3.34 3.91
N VAL A 330 -9.71 -2.50 3.85
CA VAL A 330 -8.35 -2.91 3.44
C VAL A 330 -7.48 -3.40 4.59
N ASN A 331 -7.75 -2.98 5.82
CA ASN A 331 -6.95 -3.34 7.00
C ASN A 331 -7.35 -4.71 7.56
N ALA A 332 -6.52 -5.74 7.29
CA ALA A 332 -6.81 -7.10 7.71
C ALA A 332 -6.67 -7.35 9.23
N GLU A 333 -6.11 -6.42 9.99
CA GLU A 333 -6.05 -6.49 11.45
C GLU A 333 -7.39 -6.07 12.08
N VAL A 334 -8.16 -5.23 11.38
CA VAL A 334 -9.53 -4.82 11.74
C VAL A 334 -10.56 -5.74 11.10
N ASP A 335 -10.36 -6.05 9.81
CA ASP A 335 -11.24 -6.86 8.98
C ASP A 335 -10.53 -8.14 8.50
N PRO A 336 -10.28 -9.12 9.40
CA PRO A 336 -9.51 -10.32 9.07
C PRO A 336 -10.17 -11.20 8.00
N TRP A 337 -11.45 -10.99 7.73
CA TRP A 337 -12.17 -11.64 6.65
C TRP A 337 -11.76 -11.11 5.27
N ALA A 338 -11.31 -9.85 5.16
CA ALA A 338 -10.86 -9.20 3.93
C ALA A 338 -9.37 -9.46 3.67
N ARG A 339 -8.99 -10.74 3.65
CA ARG A 339 -7.60 -11.19 3.47
C ARG A 339 -7.46 -12.13 2.28
N THR A 340 -6.54 -11.80 1.38
CA THR A 340 -6.09 -12.72 0.32
C THR A 340 -4.66 -13.20 0.51
N HIS A 341 -3.86 -12.51 1.32
CA HIS A 341 -2.50 -12.94 1.53
C HIS A 341 -2.40 -14.14 2.48
N ASP A 342 -1.38 -14.98 2.28
CA ASP A 342 -1.04 -16.06 3.20
C ASP A 342 -0.23 -15.55 4.41
N ASP A 343 0.15 -16.47 5.28
CA ASP A 343 0.89 -16.16 6.50
C ASP A 343 2.37 -15.81 6.21
N ASP A 344 2.88 -16.09 5.01
CA ASP A 344 4.20 -15.67 4.51
C ASP A 344 4.13 -14.31 3.76
N GLY A 345 2.93 -13.78 3.55
CA GLY A 345 2.68 -12.47 2.96
C GLY A 345 2.63 -12.44 1.43
N TRP A 346 2.49 -13.60 0.76
CA TRP A 346 2.17 -13.63 -0.66
C TRP A 346 0.77 -13.02 -0.87
N PRO A 347 0.57 -12.01 -1.73
CA PRO A 347 -0.64 -11.17 -1.74
C PRO A 347 -1.90 -11.87 -2.27
N PHE A 348 -1.74 -13.04 -2.88
CA PHE A 348 -2.78 -13.74 -3.62
C PHE A 348 -3.34 -14.94 -2.87
N ALA A 349 -4.57 -15.31 -3.23
CA ALA A 349 -5.16 -16.57 -2.81
C ALA A 349 -5.55 -17.37 -4.05
N CYS A 350 -5.32 -18.68 -4.03
CA CYS A 350 -5.77 -19.53 -5.14
C CYS A 350 -7.31 -19.43 -5.33
N ARG A 351 -7.77 -19.46 -6.58
CA ARG A 351 -9.21 -19.64 -6.91
C ARG A 351 -9.61 -21.11 -6.88
N ALA A 352 -8.77 -21.98 -7.42
CA ALA A 352 -8.87 -23.43 -7.30
C ALA A 352 -7.88 -23.95 -6.24
N SER A 353 -7.87 -25.24 -5.94
CA SER A 353 -6.84 -25.80 -5.05
C SER A 353 -5.47 -25.67 -5.72
N CYS A 354 -4.63 -24.78 -5.21
CA CYS A 354 -3.21 -24.71 -5.53
C CYS A 354 -2.41 -24.73 -4.23
N GLU A 355 -1.16 -25.20 -4.28
CA GLU A 355 -0.24 -25.18 -3.14
C GLU A 355 0.69 -23.98 -3.33
N PRO A 356 0.33 -22.77 -2.86
CA PRO A 356 1.25 -21.66 -2.92
C PRO A 356 2.38 -21.94 -1.95
N THR A 357 3.60 -21.92 -2.46
CA THR A 357 4.83 -21.89 -1.64
C THR A 357 5.69 -20.80 -2.22
N VAL A 358 5.27 -19.56 -2.00
CA VAL A 358 5.94 -18.39 -2.54
C VAL A 358 6.11 -17.40 -1.40
N VAL A 359 7.34 -17.19 -0.97
CA VAL A 359 7.67 -15.98 -0.20
C VAL A 359 7.80 -14.88 -1.24
N ALA A 360 6.99 -13.83 -1.12
CA ALA A 360 7.11 -12.68 -2.01
C ALA A 360 8.53 -12.11 -1.90
N GLU A 361 9.24 -12.08 -3.02
CA GLU A 361 10.59 -11.55 -3.08
C GLU A 361 10.55 -10.03 -2.87
N GLY A 362 11.40 -9.53 -1.98
CA GLY A 362 11.47 -8.11 -1.66
C GLY A 362 12.31 -7.92 -0.40
N ALA A 363 13.22 -6.96 -0.43
CA ALA A 363 14.03 -6.62 0.73
C ALA A 363 13.21 -5.75 1.69
N VAL A 364 12.23 -6.37 2.34
CA VAL A 364 11.45 -5.80 3.42
C VAL A 364 11.93 -6.41 4.74
N LEU A 365 12.12 -5.56 5.73
CA LEU A 365 12.41 -5.92 7.10
C LEU A 365 11.23 -5.44 7.95
N GLY A 366 10.68 -6.33 8.77
CA GLY A 366 9.62 -5.98 9.70
C GLY A 366 10.09 -5.95 11.14
N MET A 367 9.44 -5.08 11.92
CA MET A 367 9.52 -5.06 13.37
C MET A 367 8.11 -5.08 13.95
N THR A 368 7.82 -6.10 14.74
CA THR A 368 6.64 -6.10 15.61
C THR A 368 7.09 -5.60 16.98
N VAL A 369 6.68 -4.39 17.36
CA VAL A 369 7.15 -3.67 18.55
C VAL A 369 6.02 -3.44 19.55
N ASP A 370 6.32 -3.62 20.84
CA ASP A 370 5.49 -3.20 21.97
C ASP A 370 6.36 -2.31 22.87
N SER A 371 6.08 -1.01 22.86
CA SER A 371 6.89 -0.01 23.55
C SER A 371 6.09 1.25 23.89
N GLY A 372 6.72 2.13 24.66
CA GLY A 372 6.30 3.53 24.73
C GLY A 372 6.77 4.26 23.47
N ASP A 373 7.35 5.45 23.66
CA ASP A 373 7.84 6.26 22.55
C ASP A 373 9.36 6.49 22.57
N VAL A 374 9.97 6.62 21.39
CA VAL A 374 11.24 7.31 21.21
C VAL A 374 10.96 8.82 21.18
N TRP A 375 10.81 9.41 22.37
CA TRP A 375 10.49 10.83 22.53
C TRP A 375 10.82 11.35 23.94
N GLY A 376 10.77 12.67 24.13
CA GLY A 376 11.00 13.31 25.43
C GLY A 376 12.43 13.12 25.92
N SER A 377 12.60 12.97 27.24
CA SER A 377 13.91 12.79 27.88
C SER A 377 14.38 11.33 28.00
N ASP A 378 13.53 10.36 27.68
CA ASP A 378 13.82 8.93 27.78
C ASP A 378 13.10 8.15 26.68
N ASP A 379 13.85 7.36 25.91
CA ASP A 379 13.32 6.51 24.84
C ASP A 379 12.76 5.19 25.38
N SER A 380 11.64 4.77 24.81
CA SER A 380 11.06 3.44 24.90
C SER A 380 10.72 2.94 23.50
N GLY A 381 11.49 1.99 22.99
CA GLY A 381 11.37 1.51 21.60
C GLY A 381 12.29 0.32 21.34
N PHE A 382 12.52 0.02 20.07
CA PHE A 382 13.46 -1.02 19.65
C PHE A 382 14.41 -0.50 18.57
N PHE A 383 15.67 -0.95 18.58
CA PHE A 383 16.70 -0.45 17.69
C PHE A 383 17.56 -1.60 17.15
N VAL A 384 17.58 -1.77 15.83
CA VAL A 384 18.53 -2.64 15.13
C VAL A 384 19.61 -1.78 14.47
N HIS A 385 20.87 -2.10 14.69
CA HIS A 385 21.95 -1.18 14.36
C HIS A 385 23.31 -1.85 14.16
N ASP A 386 24.20 -1.09 13.54
CA ASP A 386 25.63 -1.36 13.49
C ASP A 386 26.40 -0.49 14.50
N ASP A 387 27.57 -0.94 14.95
CA ASP A 387 28.56 -0.09 15.62
C ASP A 387 29.49 0.56 14.57
N ARG A 388 29.26 1.85 14.33
CA ARG A 388 29.98 2.70 13.38
C ARG A 388 31.03 3.58 14.07
N SER A 389 31.40 3.31 15.33
CA SER A 389 32.40 4.11 16.06
C SER A 389 33.76 4.25 15.34
N GLY A 390 34.13 3.28 14.52
CA GLY A 390 35.35 3.30 13.70
C GLY A 390 35.21 3.96 12.32
N ALA A 391 34.00 4.19 11.84
CA ALA A 391 33.69 4.76 10.53
C ALA A 391 32.28 5.40 10.56
N PRO A 392 32.11 6.55 11.22
CA PRO A 392 30.78 7.08 11.51
C PRO A 392 30.08 7.73 10.31
N ALA A 393 30.80 8.08 9.25
CA ALA A 393 30.19 8.57 8.02
C ALA A 393 29.22 7.54 7.44
N GLY A 394 28.08 7.96 6.91
CA GLY A 394 27.15 7.04 6.25
C GLY A 394 25.92 7.73 5.69
N VAL A 395 25.42 7.21 4.58
CA VAL A 395 24.11 7.59 4.01
C VAL A 395 23.18 6.40 4.10
N TRP A 396 22.17 6.50 4.95
CA TRP A 396 21.12 5.50 5.08
C TRP A 396 19.90 5.92 4.28
N THR A 397 19.31 4.98 3.54
CA THR A 397 18.01 5.16 2.88
C THR A 397 17.11 3.98 3.18
N ALA A 398 15.80 4.22 3.25
CA ALA A 398 14.75 3.21 3.30
C ALA A 398 13.43 3.87 2.91
N PHE A 399 12.41 3.07 2.60
CA PHE A 399 11.02 3.51 2.78
C PHE A 399 10.42 2.83 4.01
N ALA A 400 9.44 3.47 4.63
CA ALA A 400 8.71 2.95 5.78
C ALA A 400 7.24 2.73 5.44
N SER A 401 6.64 1.68 6.00
CA SER A 401 5.24 1.33 5.81
C SER A 401 4.59 0.83 7.10
N SER A 402 3.32 1.17 7.29
CA SER A 402 2.53 0.95 8.51
C SER A 402 1.06 0.70 8.16
N ALA A 403 0.25 0.32 9.15
CA ALA A 403 -1.18 0.07 8.93
C ALA A 403 -1.94 1.31 8.43
N ASN A 404 -1.54 2.52 8.85
CA ASN A 404 -2.11 3.84 8.50
C ASN A 404 -3.63 4.03 8.65
N SER A 405 -4.37 3.02 9.10
CA SER A 405 -5.74 3.12 9.57
C SER A 405 -5.90 2.37 10.88
N HIS A 406 -6.74 2.90 11.78
CA HIS A 406 -6.99 2.29 13.10
C HIS A 406 -5.71 2.03 13.91
N VAL A 407 -4.70 2.87 13.72
CA VAL A 407 -3.37 2.77 14.32
C VAL A 407 -3.13 3.98 15.23
N GLU A 408 -2.21 3.84 16.16
CA GLU A 408 -1.78 4.97 16.98
C GLU A 408 -0.93 5.92 16.11
N PRO A 409 -1.33 7.20 15.97
CA PRO A 409 -0.75 8.12 14.97
C PRO A 409 0.72 8.48 15.21
N PHE A 410 1.21 8.32 16.43
CA PHE A 410 2.60 8.56 16.80
C PHE A 410 3.38 7.27 17.00
N ALA A 411 2.84 6.09 16.69
CA ALA A 411 3.69 4.97 16.37
C ALA A 411 4.59 5.33 15.18
N LYS A 412 5.85 4.89 15.16
CA LYS A 412 6.81 5.36 14.15
C LYS A 412 7.87 4.35 13.77
N ALA A 413 8.18 4.37 12.48
CA ALA A 413 9.31 3.70 11.86
C ALA A 413 10.36 4.75 11.50
N CYS A 414 11.60 4.59 11.97
CA CYS A 414 12.66 5.57 11.78
C CYS A 414 13.97 4.95 11.28
N ILE A 415 14.71 5.72 10.47
CA ILE A 415 16.16 5.58 10.39
C ILE A 415 16.77 6.45 11.49
N MET A 416 17.69 5.90 12.28
CA MET A 416 18.22 6.56 13.48
C MET A 416 19.73 6.37 13.62
N ALA A 417 20.39 7.42 14.10
CA ALA A 417 21.76 7.39 14.59
C ALA A 417 21.82 7.95 16.03
N ARG A 418 22.57 7.30 16.92
CA ARG A 418 22.62 7.62 18.36
C ARG A 418 23.99 7.39 18.98
N VAL A 419 24.27 8.09 20.08
CA VAL A 419 25.57 8.02 20.77
C VAL A 419 25.75 6.70 21.54
N SER A 420 24.71 6.20 22.20
CA SER A 420 24.74 4.98 23.02
C SER A 420 23.36 4.35 23.18
N LEU A 421 23.25 3.15 23.76
CA LEU A 421 21.96 2.50 24.04
C LEU A 421 21.22 3.00 25.31
N ALA A 422 21.73 4.00 26.02
CA ALA A 422 21.04 4.57 27.18
C ALA A 422 19.71 5.22 26.75
N SER A 423 18.61 5.06 27.51
CA SER A 423 17.29 5.59 27.14
C SER A 423 17.30 7.10 26.94
N ASP A 424 18.15 7.81 27.67
CA ASP A 424 18.31 9.26 27.64
C ASP A 424 19.37 9.74 26.64
N SER A 425 19.93 8.86 25.80
CA SER A 425 21.05 9.16 24.90
C SER A 425 20.69 10.22 23.85
N PRO A 426 21.65 11.06 23.44
CA PRO A 426 21.52 11.85 22.23
C PRO A 426 21.30 10.95 21.00
N TYR A 427 20.42 11.40 20.11
CA TYR A 427 20.09 10.73 18.86
C TYR A 427 19.63 11.73 17.80
N PHE A 428 19.68 11.32 16.54
CA PHE A 428 19.04 11.95 15.40
C PHE A 428 18.26 10.87 14.63
N ALA A 429 17.02 11.15 14.26
CA ALA A 429 16.18 10.20 13.53
C ALA A 429 15.32 10.89 12.48
N VAL A 430 15.14 10.19 11.35
CA VAL A 430 14.16 10.52 10.32
C VAL A 430 13.06 9.48 10.43
N CYS A 431 11.86 9.91 10.74
CA CYS A 431 10.76 9.06 11.11
C CYS A 431 9.57 9.27 10.17
N ARG A 432 8.93 8.16 9.82
CA ARG A 432 7.55 8.14 9.36
C ARG A 432 6.67 7.74 10.54
N PRO A 433 5.92 8.69 11.14
CA PRO A 433 4.82 8.31 12.02
C PRO A 433 3.72 7.59 11.23
N ALA A 434 2.86 6.85 11.92
CA ALA A 434 1.72 6.19 11.30
C ALA A 434 0.56 7.18 11.08
N ASP A 435 -0.51 6.73 10.41
CA ASP A 435 -1.74 7.50 10.18
C ASP A 435 -1.48 8.81 9.37
N ASP A 436 -2.31 9.84 9.55
CA ASP A 436 -2.28 11.13 8.85
C ASP A 436 -1.21 12.12 9.39
N GLU A 437 0.01 11.63 9.63
CA GLU A 437 1.12 12.44 10.13
C GLU A 437 2.25 12.54 9.09
N PRO A 438 2.84 13.73 8.88
CA PRO A 438 3.90 13.91 7.89
C PRO A 438 5.22 13.26 8.32
N LEU A 439 6.13 13.08 7.36
CA LEU A 439 7.52 12.76 7.68
C LEU A 439 8.13 13.82 8.60
N ARG A 440 8.95 13.36 9.55
CA ARG A 440 9.58 14.25 10.51
C ARG A 440 11.02 13.87 10.80
N VAL A 441 11.81 14.88 11.13
CA VAL A 441 13.12 14.72 11.74
C VAL A 441 13.00 15.05 13.22
N GLN A 442 13.53 14.18 14.06
CA GLN A 442 13.57 14.39 15.51
C GLN A 442 14.95 14.07 16.08
N TRP A 443 15.34 14.79 17.14
CA TRP A 443 16.62 14.58 17.79
C TRP A 443 16.60 14.95 19.27
N ARG A 444 17.53 14.38 20.03
CA ARG A 444 17.88 14.79 21.39
C ARG A 444 19.34 15.23 21.41
N ALA A 445 19.63 16.49 21.76
CA ALA A 445 20.96 17.07 21.61
C ALA A 445 21.98 16.54 22.64
N ASP A 446 21.57 16.43 23.90
CA ASP A 446 22.39 15.97 25.03
C ASP A 446 21.67 14.90 25.87
N PHE A 447 22.42 14.22 26.75
CA PHE A 447 21.84 13.19 27.61
C PHE A 447 20.77 13.76 28.54
N GLY A 448 19.56 13.19 28.50
CA GLY A 448 18.43 13.58 29.34
C GLY A 448 17.71 14.87 28.92
N ASP A 449 18.11 15.49 27.80
CA ASP A 449 17.36 16.60 27.22
C ASP A 449 16.03 16.12 26.63
N ASP A 450 15.06 17.03 26.52
CA ASP A 450 13.84 16.79 25.77
C ASP A 450 14.12 16.69 24.26
N SER A 451 13.42 15.77 23.59
CA SER A 451 13.48 15.65 22.13
C SER A 451 12.91 16.89 21.43
N THR A 452 13.49 17.26 20.29
CA THR A 452 13.00 18.28 19.36
C THR A 452 12.57 17.60 18.06
N ALA A 453 11.55 18.14 17.38
CA ALA A 453 11.14 17.69 16.05
C ALA A 453 10.95 18.86 15.08
N VAL A 454 11.15 18.58 13.80
CA VAL A 454 10.78 19.41 12.66
C VAL A 454 10.01 18.53 11.68
N GLU A 455 8.85 19.00 11.29
CA GLU A 455 8.02 18.46 10.21
C GLU A 455 8.11 19.46 9.05
N ASP A 456 8.27 18.95 7.84
CA ASP A 456 8.21 19.77 6.63
C ASP A 456 7.32 19.10 5.60
N ASP A 457 6.64 19.94 4.82
CA ASP A 457 5.84 19.48 3.70
C ASP A 457 6.78 19.28 2.51
N ILE A 458 7.22 18.04 2.34
CA ILE A 458 8.22 17.66 1.32
C ILE A 458 7.60 17.44 -0.06
N VAL A 459 6.28 17.54 -0.16
CA VAL A 459 5.53 17.43 -1.41
C VAL A 459 4.99 18.81 -1.79
N ALA A 460 4.74 19.02 -3.08
CA ALA A 460 4.20 20.29 -3.51
C ALA A 460 2.74 20.41 -3.01
N PRO A 461 2.28 21.61 -2.60
CA PRO A 461 0.88 21.81 -2.24
C PRO A 461 -0.04 21.40 -3.39
N ASP A 462 -1.20 20.82 -3.05
CA ASP A 462 -2.21 20.38 -4.01
C ASP A 462 -1.69 19.30 -5.00
N THR A 463 -0.74 18.45 -4.57
CA THR A 463 -0.29 17.26 -5.32
C THR A 463 -0.68 15.98 -4.58
N VAL A 464 0.16 15.44 -3.72
CA VAL A 464 -0.15 14.28 -2.86
C VAL A 464 -0.30 14.68 -1.40
N ASP A 465 -1.03 13.88 -0.64
CA ASP A 465 -1.13 14.07 0.81
C ASP A 465 0.23 13.76 1.47
N PRO A 466 0.64 14.52 2.51
CA PRO A 466 1.94 14.32 3.16
C PRO A 466 2.26 12.88 3.62
N PRO A 467 1.30 12.07 4.13
CA PRO A 467 1.54 10.67 4.49
C PRO A 467 1.94 9.76 3.32
N ALA A 468 1.69 10.18 2.07
CA ALA A 468 2.11 9.47 0.88
C ALA A 468 3.63 9.45 0.71
N ALA A 469 4.33 10.43 1.29
CA ALA A 469 5.78 10.44 1.30
C ALA A 469 6.32 9.47 2.36
N ALA A 470 7.04 8.47 1.90
CA ALA A 470 7.45 7.33 2.74
C ALA A 470 8.94 7.04 2.74
N PHE A 471 9.71 7.73 1.89
CA PHE A 471 11.15 7.52 1.74
C PHE A 471 11.93 8.41 2.71
N LEU A 472 12.87 7.80 3.42
CA LEU A 472 13.66 8.37 4.50
C LEU A 472 15.13 8.35 4.11
N ARG A 473 15.86 9.45 4.34
CA ARG A 473 17.32 9.48 4.22
C ARG A 473 17.98 10.15 5.40
N LEU A 474 18.97 9.46 5.97
CA LEU A 474 19.83 9.97 7.03
C LEU A 474 21.27 10.02 6.54
N THR A 475 21.84 11.23 6.50
CA THR A 475 23.26 11.44 6.18
C THR A 475 24.03 11.82 7.43
N ILE A 476 25.10 11.10 7.73
CA ILE A 476 26.04 11.36 8.84
C ILE A 476 27.39 11.78 8.26
N ASP A 477 27.98 12.85 8.81
CA ASP A 477 29.27 13.36 8.35
C ASP A 477 30.47 12.49 8.74
N ASP A 478 31.66 12.85 8.23
CA ASP A 478 32.89 12.10 8.42
C ASP A 478 33.31 11.95 9.90
N GLU A 479 32.92 12.91 10.75
CA GLU A 479 33.24 12.91 12.17
C GLU A 479 32.16 12.22 13.02
N GLY A 480 31.01 11.89 12.44
CA GLY A 480 29.85 11.38 13.15
C GLY A 480 29.13 12.43 13.98
N LEU A 481 29.48 13.70 13.83
CA LEU A 481 29.04 14.78 14.71
C LEU A 481 27.85 15.52 14.14
N CYS A 482 27.67 15.55 12.82
CA CYS A 482 26.53 16.21 12.20
C CYS A 482 25.69 15.21 11.42
N ALA A 483 24.37 15.37 11.52
CA ALA A 483 23.38 14.56 10.83
C ALA A 483 22.43 15.47 10.04
N THR A 484 22.03 15.01 8.86
CA THR A 484 20.99 15.62 8.03
C THR A 484 19.92 14.58 7.74
N GLY A 485 18.66 14.97 7.96
CA GLY A 485 17.49 14.15 7.72
C GLY A 485 16.66 14.71 6.57
N GLU A 486 16.30 13.83 5.65
CA GLU A 486 15.65 14.19 4.40
C GLU A 486 14.53 13.20 4.11
N GLY A 487 13.49 13.67 3.42
CA GLY A 487 12.37 12.86 2.99
C GLY A 487 12.18 12.93 1.48
N SER A 488 11.43 11.96 0.94
CA SER A 488 11.14 11.87 -0.49
C SER A 488 9.81 11.16 -0.77
N LEU A 489 9.16 11.52 -1.88
CA LEU A 489 7.99 10.83 -2.44
C LEU A 489 8.39 9.65 -3.33
N ASP A 490 9.50 9.76 -4.06
CA ASP A 490 9.91 8.85 -5.13
C ASP A 490 11.18 8.05 -4.83
N GLY A 491 11.89 8.37 -3.75
CA GLY A 491 13.19 7.80 -3.41
C GLY A 491 14.38 8.42 -4.17
N ASP A 492 14.13 9.37 -5.08
CA ASP A 492 15.12 9.95 -5.98
C ASP A 492 15.30 11.47 -5.75
N ALA A 493 14.21 12.21 -5.62
CA ALA A 493 14.18 13.62 -5.28
C ALA A 493 14.04 13.78 -3.76
N TRP A 494 15.08 14.33 -3.13
CA TRP A 494 15.17 14.43 -1.68
C TRP A 494 15.08 15.88 -1.20
N VAL A 495 14.29 16.11 -0.17
CA VAL A 495 14.10 17.41 0.49
C VAL A 495 14.67 17.35 1.90
N GLU A 496 15.58 18.26 2.23
CA GLU A 496 16.08 18.42 3.61
C GLU A 496 14.98 18.93 4.52
N ILE A 497 14.70 18.17 5.58
CA ILE A 497 13.75 18.55 6.63
C ILE A 497 14.50 19.28 7.76
N ALA A 498 15.61 18.70 8.24
CA ALA A 498 16.45 19.34 9.24
C ALA A 498 17.87 18.76 9.28
N SER A 499 18.77 19.51 9.91
CA SER A 499 20.13 19.08 10.25
C SER A 499 20.53 19.52 11.66
N HIS A 500 21.36 18.72 12.33
CA HIS A 500 21.83 19.00 13.69
C HIS A 500 23.25 18.46 13.93
N CYS A 501 24.02 19.15 14.78
CA CYS A 501 25.35 18.70 15.18
C CYS A 501 25.42 18.47 16.70
N PHE A 502 26.11 17.40 17.10
CA PHE A 502 26.18 16.85 18.45
C PHE A 502 27.56 17.07 19.07
N ALA A 503 27.62 17.00 20.40
CA ALA A 503 28.88 17.07 21.14
C ALA A 503 29.69 15.74 21.12
N ALA A 504 29.05 14.64 20.73
CA ALA A 504 29.64 13.31 20.66
C ALA A 504 29.21 12.59 19.36
N PRO A 505 30.06 11.71 18.81
CA PRO A 505 29.72 11.00 17.58
C PRO A 505 28.51 10.08 17.72
N LEU A 506 27.64 10.09 16.70
CA LEU A 506 26.51 9.18 16.55
C LEU A 506 26.99 7.81 16.07
N ALA A 507 27.57 7.05 16.99
CA ALA A 507 28.28 5.82 16.72
C ALA A 507 27.37 4.62 16.39
N LEU A 508 26.11 4.60 16.85
CA LEU A 508 25.19 3.50 16.58
C LEU A 508 24.18 3.93 15.53
N GLN A 509 24.10 3.22 14.41
CA GLN A 509 23.28 3.63 13.26
C GLN A 509 22.44 2.46 12.73
N GLY A 510 21.17 2.70 12.42
CA GLY A 510 20.27 1.70 11.87
C GLY A 510 18.82 2.11 11.90
N LEU A 511 17.93 1.17 12.25
CA LEU A 511 16.48 1.35 12.20
C LEU A 511 15.88 1.30 13.61
N ALA A 512 14.98 2.23 13.92
CA ALA A 512 14.26 2.28 15.18
C ALA A 512 12.75 2.19 14.95
N ALA A 513 12.05 1.55 15.89
CA ALA A 513 10.60 1.41 15.87
C ALA A 513 10.03 1.68 17.27
N ALA A 514 8.84 2.27 17.32
CA ALA A 514 8.08 2.45 18.56
C ALA A 514 6.57 2.40 18.31
N SER A 515 5.82 1.79 19.23
CA SER A 515 4.35 1.71 19.13
C SER A 515 3.59 2.80 19.90
N HIS A 516 4.28 3.69 20.62
CA HIS A 516 3.65 4.80 21.35
C HIS A 516 2.52 4.32 22.30
N ASP A 517 2.83 3.31 23.11
CA ASP A 517 1.91 2.69 24.07
C ASP A 517 0.67 2.01 23.43
N ALA A 518 0.67 1.78 22.10
CA ALA A 518 -0.42 1.10 21.41
C ALA A 518 -0.50 -0.42 21.67
N GLY A 519 0.49 -0.97 22.38
CA GLY A 519 0.72 -2.41 22.46
C GLY A 519 1.54 -2.91 21.27
N GLU A 520 1.32 -4.16 20.88
CA GLU A 520 2.02 -4.79 19.77
C GLU A 520 1.59 -4.18 18.43
N LEU A 521 2.56 -3.63 17.69
CA LEU A 521 2.35 -3.03 16.38
C LEU A 521 3.44 -3.45 15.41
N ARG A 522 3.05 -3.77 14.17
CA ARG A 522 3.98 -4.07 13.09
C ARG A 522 4.33 -2.80 12.31
N LEU A 523 5.62 -2.65 12.01
CA LEU A 523 6.19 -1.58 11.21
C LEU A 523 7.17 -2.19 10.20
N LEU A 524 7.12 -1.74 8.97
CA LEU A 524 7.89 -2.31 7.86
C LEU A 524 8.87 -1.29 7.30
N PHE A 525 10.05 -1.76 6.93
CA PHE A 525 11.10 -1.00 6.27
C PHE A 525 11.47 -1.72 4.98
N GLY A 526 11.47 -1.03 3.86
CA GLY A 526 11.91 -1.60 2.59
C GLY A 526 13.06 -0.84 1.97
N ASP A 527 13.80 -1.54 1.12
CA ASP A 527 14.99 -1.03 0.42
C ASP A 527 16.00 -0.36 1.37
N VAL A 528 16.23 -0.97 2.53
CA VAL A 528 17.14 -0.44 3.54
C VAL A 528 18.58 -0.54 3.02
N ARG A 529 19.25 0.61 2.81
CA ARG A 529 20.61 0.67 2.28
C ARG A 529 21.50 1.54 3.14
N LEU A 530 22.78 1.19 3.13
CA LEU A 530 23.88 2.01 3.63
C LEU A 530 24.83 2.30 2.46
N ASP A 531 25.15 3.57 2.25
CA ASP A 531 26.08 4.08 1.22
C ASP A 531 25.73 3.62 -0.20
N GLY A 532 24.43 3.50 -0.50
CA GLY A 532 23.93 3.01 -1.80
C GLY A 532 24.25 1.54 -2.08
N GLY A 533 24.62 0.77 -1.05
CA GLY A 533 24.87 -0.66 -1.14
C GLY A 533 23.63 -1.49 -1.51
N ARG A 534 23.78 -2.82 -1.45
CA ARG A 534 22.62 -3.71 -1.63
C ARG A 534 21.59 -3.50 -0.51
N PRO A 535 20.31 -3.81 -0.76
CA PRO A 535 19.31 -3.86 0.30
C PRO A 535 19.75 -4.80 1.45
N ARG A 536 19.43 -4.41 2.68
CA ARG A 536 19.81 -5.10 3.92
C ARG A 536 18.60 -5.82 4.51
N GLY A 537 18.83 -7.05 4.96
CA GLY A 537 17.89 -7.82 5.77
C GLY A 537 18.25 -7.79 7.27
N SER A 538 17.43 -8.46 8.07
CA SER A 538 17.56 -8.53 9.53
C SER A 538 18.94 -9.07 9.97
N ALA A 539 19.45 -10.08 9.27
CA ALA A 539 20.75 -10.70 9.55
C ALA A 539 21.96 -9.83 9.18
N ASP A 540 21.76 -8.74 8.45
CA ASP A 540 22.84 -7.83 8.07
C ASP A 540 23.19 -6.84 9.19
N PHE A 541 22.34 -6.65 10.19
CA PHE A 541 22.61 -5.77 11.34
C PHE A 541 23.45 -6.47 12.40
N GLU A 542 24.43 -5.76 12.97
CA GLU A 542 25.31 -6.32 14.01
C GLU A 542 24.59 -6.57 15.33
N HIS A 543 23.60 -5.72 15.64
CA HIS A 543 22.95 -5.68 16.94
C HIS A 543 21.45 -5.40 16.81
N ALA A 544 20.69 -5.94 17.76
CA ALA A 544 19.27 -5.66 17.99
C ALA A 544 19.06 -5.50 19.50
N ALA A 545 18.58 -4.35 19.94
CA ALA A 545 18.46 -4.02 21.35
C ALA A 545 17.21 -3.20 21.65
N PRO A 546 16.58 -3.42 22.81
CA PRO A 546 15.55 -2.54 23.30
C PRO A 546 16.13 -1.18 23.69
N LEU A 547 15.37 -0.13 23.45
CA LEU A 547 15.57 1.19 24.04
C LEU A 547 14.62 1.30 25.23
N GLY A 548 15.18 1.51 26.43
CA GLY A 548 14.37 1.54 27.65
C GLY A 548 13.60 0.23 27.88
N GLY A 549 12.27 0.33 27.90
CA GLY A 549 11.36 -0.78 28.19
C GLY A 549 10.79 -1.54 26.99
N GLY A 550 11.14 -1.13 25.76
CA GLY A 550 10.53 -1.69 24.55
C GLY A 550 10.88 -3.17 24.30
N GLN A 551 10.02 -3.86 23.58
CA GLN A 551 10.23 -5.24 23.12
C GLN A 551 9.92 -5.31 21.63
N ALA A 552 10.64 -6.15 20.89
CA ALA A 552 10.28 -6.41 19.50
C ALA A 552 10.69 -7.80 19.01
N ILE A 553 10.03 -8.19 17.93
CA ILE A 553 10.45 -9.28 17.03
C ILE A 553 10.89 -8.61 15.72
N VAL A 554 12.08 -8.97 15.25
CA VAL A 554 12.62 -8.52 13.96
C VAL A 554 12.61 -9.69 13.00
N PHE A 555 12.14 -9.47 11.79
CA PHE A 555 11.97 -10.51 10.79
C PHE A 555 12.23 -9.97 9.38
N ASP A 556 12.57 -10.88 8.47
CA ASP A 556 12.66 -10.59 7.04
C ASP A 556 11.31 -10.89 6.37
N GLY A 557 10.90 -10.02 5.45
CA GLY A 557 9.59 -10.07 4.82
C GLY A 557 8.56 -9.17 5.50
N VAL A 558 7.30 -9.43 5.21
CA VAL A 558 6.15 -8.64 5.68
C VAL A 558 5.41 -9.28 6.86
N MET A 559 5.69 -10.55 7.15
CA MET A 559 5.13 -11.32 8.26
C MET A 559 6.28 -11.97 9.08
N PRO A 560 6.16 -12.09 10.42
CA PRO A 560 7.19 -12.64 11.32
C PRO A 560 7.39 -14.15 11.28
#